data_AF-A0A355SZP2-F1
#
_entry.id   AF-A0A355SZP2-F1
#
_cell.length_a   1.000
_cell.length_b   1.000
_cell.length_c   1.000
_cell.angle_alpha   90.00
_cell.angle_beta   90.00
_cell.angle_gamma   90.00
#
_symmetry.space_group_name_H-M   'P 1'
#
loop_
_entity.id
_entity.type
_entity.pdbx_description
1 polymer ?
#
loop_
_entity_poly.entity_id
_entity_poly.type
_entity_poly.pdbx_seq_one_letter_code
_entity_poly.pdbx_strand_id
1 'polypeptide(L)'
;MRPGVPWSVKGIEPEAREAAKQAARKAGVTLGAWLNQVIMDSGTDDINAAIQNYGNLDAAASQPQPPAGAPYMQPNMQPAAFAAPPAQPQVDLSPVTEAVRDLVRRIDSNERLLETSLDSLAGRIESSEQLIASGGLSGAADSGMERKVQQLTDRLEAAEKARLPFAKNTGDRLAFQTLEKTMNAVVDHLETVDSQSEQKFAEMRHLLSELADRVDNSEESKKLDQERAKTDALGNTLQNLSERMAETEQALHAAHASAEQGRRQAVEEAVQIVSNKLDSDSQRAQMAELQTAIEKMNSRIDHSEAQSAHAIKTLEGSLTAFVDRLEQTQVRADDIVPQVMDQLDGRLEQVVSRVTDSETRALETASSVEQALSSLAQTMNAT
;
A
#
# COMPACT_ATOMS: atom_id res chain seq x y z
N MET A 1 -29.45 5.74 27.17
CA MET A 1 -29.35 6.21 25.76
C MET A 1 -30.16 5.27 24.90
N ARG A 2 -31.08 5.77 24.05
CA ARG A 2 -31.91 4.89 23.22
C ARG A 2 -30.97 4.18 22.22
N PRO A 3 -30.97 2.83 22.11
CA PRO A 3 -30.15 2.15 21.13
C PRO A 3 -30.61 2.60 19.74
N GLY A 4 -29.67 3.20 19.01
CA GLY A 4 -29.93 3.93 17.77
C GLY A 4 -30.52 3.06 16.67
N VAL A 5 -31.29 3.71 15.81
CA VAL A 5 -31.85 3.15 14.57
C VAL A 5 -30.72 2.49 13.76
N PRO A 6 -30.91 1.26 13.24
CA PRO A 6 -29.90 0.60 12.41
C PRO A 6 -29.70 1.41 11.13
N TRP A 7 -28.50 1.95 10.95
CA TRP A 7 -28.09 2.60 9.72
C TRP A 7 -27.33 1.59 8.86
N SER A 8 -27.62 1.57 7.56
CA SER A 8 -26.95 0.70 6.59
C SER A 8 -26.14 1.55 5.63
N VAL A 9 -24.85 1.30 5.54
CA VAL A 9 -23.94 1.98 4.62
C VAL A 9 -23.87 1.23 3.30
N LYS A 10 -24.23 1.89 2.20
CA LYS A 10 -24.20 1.34 0.84
C LYS A 10 -22.88 1.71 0.15
N GLY A 11 -22.28 0.77 -0.59
CA GLY A 11 -21.08 1.04 -1.40
C GLY A 11 -19.74 0.64 -0.77
N ILE A 12 -19.71 0.05 0.43
CA ILE A 12 -18.45 -0.50 0.98
C ILE A 12 -18.01 -1.69 0.13
N GLU A 13 -16.82 -1.60 -0.46
CA GLU A 13 -16.20 -2.65 -1.27
C GLU A 13 -16.09 -3.98 -0.50
N PRO A 14 -16.23 -5.13 -1.18
CA PRO A 14 -16.18 -6.44 -0.53
C PRO A 14 -14.84 -6.68 0.19
N GLU A 15 -13.74 -6.19 -0.37
CA GLU A 15 -12.40 -6.28 0.22
C GLU A 15 -12.31 -5.48 1.54
N ALA A 16 -12.82 -4.25 1.55
CA ALA A 16 -12.84 -3.42 2.75
C ALA A 16 -13.68 -4.04 3.88
N ARG A 17 -14.79 -4.73 3.54
CA ARG A 17 -15.60 -5.47 4.53
C ARG A 17 -14.82 -6.64 5.13
N GLU A 18 -14.09 -7.39 4.32
CA GLU A 18 -13.29 -8.53 4.80
C GLU A 18 -12.09 -8.05 5.63
N ALA A 19 -11.43 -6.95 5.22
CA ALA A 19 -10.35 -6.34 5.99
C ALA A 19 -10.84 -5.88 7.39
N ALA A 20 -12.00 -5.23 7.45
CA ALA A 20 -12.60 -4.80 8.72
C ALA A 20 -12.97 -6.00 9.62
N LYS A 21 -13.54 -7.07 9.04
CA LYS A 21 -13.83 -8.31 9.79
C LYS A 21 -12.56 -8.97 10.33
N GLN A 22 -11.50 -9.03 9.53
CA GLN A 22 -10.22 -9.61 9.94
C GLN A 22 -9.55 -8.78 11.04
N ALA A 23 -9.58 -7.45 10.93
CA ALA A 23 -9.04 -6.55 11.94
C ALA A 23 -9.81 -6.64 13.26
N ALA A 24 -11.14 -6.71 13.22
CA ALA A 24 -11.97 -6.96 14.40
C ALA A 24 -11.66 -8.31 15.06
N ARG A 25 -11.49 -9.37 14.26
CA ARG A 25 -11.09 -10.71 14.76
C ARG A 25 -9.70 -10.70 15.39
N LYS A 26 -8.73 -9.99 14.80
CA LYS A 26 -7.39 -9.81 15.38
C LYS A 26 -7.41 -9.06 16.70
N ALA A 27 -8.31 -8.08 16.83
CA ALA A 27 -8.51 -7.31 18.06
C ALA A 27 -9.39 -8.02 19.11
N GLY A 28 -9.93 -9.21 18.81
CA GLY A 28 -10.77 -9.98 19.74
C GLY A 28 -12.13 -9.35 20.06
N VAL A 29 -12.60 -8.42 19.23
CA VAL A 29 -13.84 -7.64 19.44
C VAL A 29 -14.84 -7.87 18.31
N THR A 30 -16.10 -7.49 18.54
CA THR A 30 -17.13 -7.54 17.48
C THR A 30 -16.85 -6.47 16.43
N LEU A 31 -17.26 -6.73 15.18
CA LEU A 31 -17.07 -5.80 14.07
C LEU A 31 -17.61 -4.38 14.37
N GLY A 32 -18.78 -4.30 15.03
CA GLY A 32 -19.36 -3.01 15.43
C GLY A 32 -18.56 -2.28 16.50
N ALA A 33 -18.03 -2.99 17.50
CA ALA A 33 -17.18 -2.39 18.53
C ALA A 33 -15.83 -1.93 17.97
N TRP A 34 -15.23 -2.73 17.11
CA TRP A 34 -14.00 -2.38 16.40
C TRP A 34 -14.19 -1.15 15.52
N LEU A 35 -15.26 -1.12 14.72
CA LEU A 35 -15.55 0.00 13.83
C LEU A 35 -15.82 1.29 14.62
N ASN A 36 -16.54 1.20 15.74
CA ASN A 36 -16.72 2.35 16.63
C ASN A 36 -15.39 2.88 17.15
N GLN A 37 -14.47 2.00 17.55
CA GLN A 37 -13.15 2.42 18.03
C GLN A 37 -12.32 3.08 16.92
N VAL A 38 -12.30 2.48 15.73
CA VAL A 38 -11.60 3.05 14.57
C VAL A 38 -12.20 4.38 14.15
N ILE A 39 -13.53 4.51 14.10
CA ILE A 39 -14.19 5.79 13.77
C ILE A 39 -13.91 6.85 14.83
N MET A 40 -13.85 6.49 16.11
CA MET A 40 -13.50 7.42 17.18
C MET A 40 -12.03 7.83 17.07
N ASP A 41 -11.10 6.88 16.96
CA ASP A 41 -9.65 7.16 16.84
C ASP A 41 -9.32 8.00 15.59
N SER A 42 -10.00 7.73 14.46
CA SER A 42 -9.84 8.48 13.21
C SER A 42 -10.59 9.82 13.20
N GLY A 43 -11.65 9.94 13.99
CA GLY A 43 -12.57 11.09 13.99
C GLY A 43 -12.21 12.18 15.00
N THR A 44 -11.35 11.89 15.99
CA THR A 44 -10.99 12.87 17.03
C THR A 44 -10.25 14.10 16.51
N ASP A 45 -9.47 13.97 15.43
CA ASP A 45 -8.68 15.09 14.89
C ASP A 45 -9.45 15.95 13.85
N ASP A 46 -10.27 15.34 12.97
CA ASP A 46 -10.92 16.08 11.88
C ASP A 46 -12.36 16.55 12.19
N ILE A 47 -13.12 15.79 12.98
CA ILE A 47 -14.56 16.08 13.20
C ILE A 47 -14.75 17.20 14.22
N ASN A 48 -13.89 17.29 15.25
CA ASN A 48 -13.95 18.39 16.23
C ASN A 48 -13.61 19.74 15.57
N ALA A 49 -12.70 19.75 14.59
CA ALA A 49 -12.39 20.92 13.77
C ALA A 49 -13.55 21.27 12.81
N ALA A 50 -14.19 20.27 12.20
CA ALA A 50 -15.33 20.49 11.30
C ALA A 50 -16.61 20.96 12.03
N ILE A 51 -16.92 20.41 13.21
CA ILE A 51 -18.11 20.79 13.99
C ILE A 51 -18.02 22.24 14.50
N GLN A 52 -16.84 22.72 14.87
CA GLN A 52 -16.66 24.14 15.21
C GLN A 52 -16.85 25.08 14.00
N ASN A 53 -16.56 24.60 12.78
CA ASN A 53 -16.71 25.39 11.56
C ASN A 53 -18.18 25.43 11.07
N TYR A 54 -18.99 24.40 11.34
CA TYR A 54 -20.40 24.37 10.95
C TYR A 54 -21.37 24.95 12.01
N GLY A 55 -20.97 25.02 13.28
CA GLY A 55 -21.80 25.63 14.35
C GLY A 55 -21.90 27.16 14.31
N ASN A 56 -21.05 27.83 13.52
CA ASN A 56 -20.95 29.30 13.50
C ASN A 56 -21.74 29.98 12.36
N LEU A 57 -22.52 29.21 11.59
CA LEU A 57 -23.32 29.73 10.46
C LEU A 57 -24.83 29.85 10.76
N ASP A 58 -25.33 29.24 11.84
CA ASP A 58 -26.78 29.19 12.15
C ASP A 58 -27.20 30.02 13.39
N ALA A 59 -26.29 30.79 13.99
CA ALA A 59 -26.56 31.58 15.20
C ALA A 59 -26.73 33.10 14.96
N ALA A 60 -26.88 33.56 13.72
CA ALA A 60 -26.89 34.99 13.36
C ALA A 60 -28.19 35.50 12.71
N ALA A 61 -29.31 34.79 12.81
CA ALA A 61 -30.58 35.26 12.26
C ALA A 61 -31.80 34.92 13.13
N SER A 62 -31.82 35.40 14.38
CA SER A 62 -33.07 35.57 15.16
C SER A 62 -32.82 36.41 16.42
N GLN A 63 -32.85 37.73 16.30
CA GLN A 63 -33.29 38.59 17.40
C GLN A 63 -33.95 39.87 16.85
N PRO A 64 -35.23 40.15 17.19
CA PRO A 64 -35.94 41.34 16.72
C PRO A 64 -35.68 42.52 17.65
N GLN A 65 -35.29 43.66 17.09
CA GLN A 65 -35.15 44.93 17.80
C GLN A 65 -36.14 45.96 17.22
N PRO A 66 -36.97 46.64 18.05
CA PRO A 66 -38.05 47.49 17.56
C PRO A 66 -37.58 48.92 17.25
N PRO A 67 -38.07 49.59 16.20
CA PRO A 67 -37.94 51.02 16.05
C PRO A 67 -39.19 51.77 16.54
N ALA A 68 -38.95 52.77 17.38
CA ALA A 68 -39.93 53.73 17.86
C ALA A 68 -40.14 54.87 16.84
N GLY A 69 -41.40 55.32 16.70
CA GLY A 69 -41.74 56.66 16.22
C GLY A 69 -42.41 56.75 14.84
N ALA A 70 -43.74 56.79 14.82
CA ALA A 70 -44.53 57.60 13.87
C ALA A 70 -44.93 58.90 14.60
N PRO A 71 -45.25 60.06 13.97
CA PRO A 71 -46.24 60.25 12.87
C PRO A 71 -45.72 61.23 11.77
N TYR A 72 -46.35 61.50 10.61
CA TYR A 72 -47.62 62.20 10.34
C TYR A 72 -48.12 62.00 8.90
N MET A 73 -49.32 62.53 8.65
CA MET A 73 -50.31 62.30 7.59
C MET A 73 -50.11 62.99 6.20
N GLN A 74 -50.77 62.37 5.19
CA GLN A 74 -51.59 62.96 4.08
C GLN A 74 -50.89 63.59 2.83
N PRO A 75 -51.60 63.81 1.68
CA PRO A 75 -52.04 62.81 0.69
C PRO A 75 -51.74 63.26 -0.78
N ASN A 76 -52.20 62.48 -1.77
CA ASN A 76 -52.75 62.92 -3.07
C ASN A 76 -52.00 62.56 -4.39
N MET A 77 -52.83 62.15 -5.36
CA MET A 77 -52.68 62.07 -6.83
C MET A 77 -51.98 60.85 -7.48
N GLN A 78 -52.82 59.99 -8.08
CA GLN A 78 -52.55 59.28 -9.34
C GLN A 78 -52.68 60.28 -10.52
N PRO A 79 -52.37 59.98 -11.80
CA PRO A 79 -51.93 58.72 -12.42
C PRO A 79 -50.78 58.86 -13.46
N ALA A 80 -50.07 57.77 -13.79
CA ALA A 80 -49.46 57.62 -15.13
C ALA A 80 -49.17 56.15 -15.43
N ALA A 81 -49.68 55.71 -16.59
CA ALA A 81 -49.50 54.39 -17.15
C ALA A 81 -48.02 54.12 -17.47
N PHE A 82 -47.49 53.00 -16.98
CA PHE A 82 -46.27 52.39 -17.52
C PHE A 82 -46.41 50.86 -17.53
N ALA A 83 -45.92 50.29 -18.63
CA ALA A 83 -46.09 48.92 -19.07
C ALA A 83 -45.60 47.87 -18.06
N ALA A 84 -46.33 46.75 -17.99
CA ALA A 84 -45.91 45.56 -17.26
C ALA A 84 -44.69 44.90 -17.95
N PRO A 85 -43.69 44.43 -17.20
CA PRO A 85 -42.63 43.56 -17.74
C PRO A 85 -43.19 42.14 -18.05
N PRO A 86 -42.59 41.42 -19.01
CA PRO A 86 -43.10 40.11 -19.42
C PRO A 86 -42.97 39.09 -18.28
N ALA A 87 -44.06 38.35 -18.07
CA ALA A 87 -44.12 37.23 -17.16
C ALA A 87 -43.11 36.14 -17.58
N GLN A 88 -42.23 35.77 -16.66
CA GLN A 88 -41.37 34.60 -16.79
C GLN A 88 -42.25 33.34 -16.86
N PRO A 89 -41.94 32.35 -17.72
CA PRO A 89 -42.71 31.11 -17.79
C PRO A 89 -42.56 30.35 -16.46
N GLN A 90 -43.64 30.25 -15.70
CA GLN A 90 -43.71 29.32 -14.58
C GLN A 90 -43.62 27.90 -15.15
N VAL A 91 -42.50 27.23 -14.91
CA VAL A 91 -42.33 25.82 -15.25
C VAL A 91 -43.32 25.02 -14.40
N ASP A 92 -44.33 24.44 -15.04
CA ASP A 92 -45.30 23.59 -14.38
C ASP A 92 -44.63 22.27 -13.98
N LEU A 93 -44.41 22.10 -12.67
CA LEU A 93 -43.83 20.90 -12.06
C LEU A 93 -44.88 19.83 -11.75
N SER A 94 -46.15 20.06 -12.08
CA SER A 94 -47.24 19.08 -11.93
C SER A 94 -46.93 17.74 -12.61
N PRO A 95 -46.44 17.65 -13.87
CA PRO A 95 -46.10 16.37 -14.50
C PRO A 95 -44.94 15.63 -13.82
N VAL A 96 -43.97 16.36 -13.25
CA VAL A 96 -42.86 15.76 -12.49
C VAL A 96 -43.38 15.20 -11.17
N THR A 97 -44.29 15.92 -10.51
CA THR A 97 -44.92 15.49 -9.26
C THR A 97 -45.81 14.25 -9.47
N GLU A 98 -46.53 14.19 -10.59
CA GLU A 98 -47.32 13.02 -11.01
C GLU A 98 -46.41 11.81 -11.30
N ALA A 99 -45.32 12.01 -12.04
CA ALA A 99 -44.35 10.95 -12.35
C ALA A 99 -43.65 10.40 -11.10
N VAL A 100 -43.32 11.25 -10.12
CA VAL A 100 -42.77 10.82 -8.82
C VAL A 100 -43.82 10.01 -8.04
N ARG A 101 -45.10 10.42 -8.06
CA ARG A 101 -46.17 9.68 -7.39
C ARG A 101 -46.43 8.32 -8.06
N ASP A 102 -46.34 8.23 -9.38
CA ASP A 102 -46.43 6.95 -10.11
C ASP A 102 -45.24 6.03 -9.81
N LEU A 103 -44.02 6.59 -9.77
CA LEU A 103 -42.82 5.83 -9.40
C LEU A 103 -42.93 5.25 -8.00
N VAL A 104 -43.42 6.03 -7.03
CA VAL A 104 -43.65 5.55 -5.65
C VAL A 104 -44.67 4.40 -5.63
N ARG A 105 -45.76 4.49 -6.41
CA ARG A 105 -46.75 3.39 -6.52
C ARG A 105 -46.18 2.13 -7.17
N ARG A 106 -45.33 2.28 -8.19
CA ARG A 106 -44.65 1.14 -8.85
C ARG A 106 -43.63 0.48 -7.92
N ILE A 107 -42.93 1.26 -7.09
CA ILE A 107 -42.00 0.74 -6.09
C ILE A 107 -42.76 -0.06 -5.02
N ASP A 108 -43.84 0.48 -4.44
CA ASP A 108 -44.66 -0.23 -3.43
C ASP A 108 -45.28 -1.52 -4.01
N SER A 109 -45.71 -1.48 -5.27
CA SER A 109 -46.20 -2.68 -5.98
C SER A 109 -45.11 -3.73 -6.17
N ASN A 110 -43.91 -3.31 -6.58
CA ASN A 110 -42.77 -4.21 -6.74
C ASN A 110 -42.30 -4.76 -5.38
N GLU A 111 -42.34 -3.96 -4.33
CA GLU A 111 -41.99 -4.38 -2.96
C GLU A 111 -42.92 -5.48 -2.47
N ARG A 112 -44.24 -5.32 -2.67
CA ARG A 112 -45.23 -6.36 -2.34
C ARG A 112 -45.05 -7.64 -3.14
N LEU A 113 -44.71 -7.53 -4.43
CA LEU A 113 -44.40 -8.69 -5.27
C LEU A 113 -43.13 -9.39 -4.82
N LEU A 114 -42.10 -8.63 -4.44
CA LEU A 114 -40.85 -9.17 -3.90
C LEU A 114 -41.08 -9.84 -2.55
N GLU A 115 -41.87 -9.25 -1.66
CA GLU A 115 -42.24 -9.82 -0.36
C GLU A 115 -42.99 -11.16 -0.55
N THR A 116 -43.96 -11.19 -1.47
CA THR A 116 -44.69 -12.43 -1.80
C THR A 116 -43.75 -13.50 -2.41
N SER A 117 -42.80 -13.08 -3.25
CA SER A 117 -41.81 -13.98 -3.86
C SER A 117 -40.84 -14.52 -2.83
N LEU A 118 -40.40 -13.68 -1.88
CA LEU A 118 -39.53 -14.05 -0.78
C LEU A 118 -40.22 -15.00 0.20
N ASP A 119 -41.50 -14.78 0.51
CA ASP A 119 -42.30 -15.71 1.33
C ASP A 119 -42.48 -17.06 0.65
N SER A 120 -42.74 -17.06 -0.67
CA SER A 120 -42.82 -18.30 -1.46
C SER A 120 -41.47 -19.04 -1.49
N LEU A 121 -40.37 -18.32 -1.61
CA LEU A 121 -39.02 -18.90 -1.58
C LEU A 121 -38.68 -19.43 -0.19
N ALA A 122 -38.99 -18.68 0.86
CA ALA A 122 -38.79 -19.10 2.25
C ALA A 122 -39.59 -20.37 2.55
N GLY A 123 -40.86 -20.42 2.17
CA GLY A 123 -41.70 -21.62 2.32
C GLY A 123 -41.17 -22.81 1.52
N ARG A 124 -40.61 -22.60 0.32
CA ARG A 124 -39.98 -23.66 -0.49
C ARG A 124 -38.67 -24.15 0.12
N ILE A 125 -37.86 -23.26 0.68
CA ILE A 125 -36.62 -23.62 1.36
C ILE A 125 -36.95 -24.41 2.63
N GLU A 126 -37.90 -23.95 3.44
CA GLU A 126 -38.33 -24.68 4.64
C GLU A 126 -38.96 -26.03 4.29
N SER A 127 -39.76 -26.12 3.22
CA SER A 127 -40.27 -27.39 2.70
C SER A 127 -39.14 -28.31 2.22
N SER A 128 -38.14 -27.75 1.52
CA SER A 128 -36.97 -28.50 1.05
C SER A 128 -36.10 -28.96 2.21
N GLU A 129 -35.90 -28.13 3.23
CA GLU A 129 -35.16 -28.45 4.44
C GLU A 129 -35.88 -29.52 5.26
N GLN A 130 -37.21 -29.48 5.36
CA GLN A 130 -38.00 -30.55 5.97
C GLN A 130 -37.86 -31.87 5.19
N LEU A 131 -37.86 -31.82 3.85
CA LEU A 131 -37.64 -33.00 3.01
C LEU A 131 -36.22 -33.57 3.16
N ILE A 132 -35.20 -32.70 3.23
CA ILE A 132 -33.81 -33.10 3.45
C ILE A 132 -33.60 -33.64 4.86
N ALA A 133 -34.19 -33.00 5.87
CA ALA A 133 -34.17 -33.45 7.27
C ALA A 133 -34.89 -34.79 7.46
N SER A 134 -35.90 -35.09 6.63
CA SER A 134 -36.59 -36.38 6.62
C SER A 134 -35.86 -37.50 5.85
N GLY A 135 -34.67 -37.25 5.29
CA GLY A 135 -33.77 -38.30 4.76
C GLY A 135 -34.25 -39.02 3.49
N GLY A 136 -35.21 -38.46 2.74
CA GLY A 136 -35.92 -39.15 1.64
C GLY A 136 -35.39 -38.92 0.21
N LEU A 137 -34.09 -38.74 0.00
CA LEU A 137 -33.52 -38.35 -1.31
C LEU A 137 -33.55 -39.43 -2.42
N SER A 138 -34.21 -40.58 -2.21
CA SER A 138 -34.28 -41.65 -3.23
C SER A 138 -35.69 -42.13 -3.62
N GLY A 139 -36.78 -41.57 -3.09
CA GLY A 139 -38.15 -42.08 -3.37
C GLY A 139 -39.19 -41.07 -3.92
N ALA A 140 -38.93 -39.77 -3.85
CA ALA A 140 -39.95 -38.75 -4.15
C ALA A 140 -40.04 -38.35 -5.64
N ALA A 141 -38.95 -38.48 -6.40
CA ALA A 141 -38.96 -38.16 -7.83
C ALA A 141 -39.72 -39.23 -8.66
N ASP A 142 -39.66 -40.49 -8.23
CA ASP A 142 -40.24 -41.63 -8.96
C ASP A 142 -41.77 -41.68 -8.80
N SER A 143 -42.25 -41.45 -7.58
CA SER A 143 -43.70 -41.46 -7.26
C SER A 143 -44.49 -40.30 -7.87
N GLY A 144 -43.83 -39.17 -8.16
CA GLY A 144 -44.44 -38.04 -8.88
C GLY A 144 -44.61 -38.30 -10.38
N MET A 145 -43.67 -39.03 -10.99
CA MET A 145 -43.74 -39.43 -12.39
C MET A 145 -44.78 -40.54 -12.58
N GLU A 146 -44.79 -41.53 -11.69
CA GLU A 146 -45.69 -42.68 -11.75
C GLU A 146 -47.17 -42.26 -11.64
N ARG A 147 -47.49 -41.28 -10.78
CA ARG A 147 -48.85 -40.69 -10.72
C ARG A 147 -49.25 -39.96 -12.00
N LYS A 148 -48.31 -39.27 -12.65
CA LYS A 148 -48.58 -38.56 -13.91
C LYS A 148 -48.77 -39.55 -15.07
N VAL A 149 -48.01 -40.64 -15.08
CA VAL A 149 -48.18 -41.74 -16.05
C VAL A 149 -49.54 -42.41 -15.86
N GLN A 150 -49.94 -42.69 -14.61
CA GLN A 150 -51.25 -43.27 -14.32
C GLN A 150 -52.40 -42.35 -14.75
N GLN A 151 -52.28 -41.04 -14.50
CA GLN A 151 -53.29 -40.06 -14.91
C GLN A 151 -53.37 -39.89 -16.45
N LEU A 152 -52.27 -40.10 -17.16
CA LEU A 152 -52.27 -40.10 -18.63
C LEU A 152 -52.91 -41.36 -19.19
N THR A 153 -52.66 -42.52 -18.59
CA THR A 153 -53.29 -43.80 -18.96
C THR A 153 -54.81 -43.73 -18.78
N ASP A 154 -55.28 -43.22 -17.63
CA ASP A 154 -56.71 -43.08 -17.36
C ASP A 154 -57.39 -42.09 -18.34
N ARG A 155 -56.69 -41.02 -18.73
CA ARG A 155 -57.18 -40.06 -19.73
C ARG A 155 -57.19 -40.65 -21.14
N LEU A 156 -56.23 -41.49 -21.48
CA LEU A 156 -56.15 -42.17 -22.77
C LEU A 156 -57.29 -43.19 -22.89
N GLU A 157 -57.54 -43.98 -21.84
CA GLU A 157 -58.60 -44.99 -21.82
C GLU A 157 -60.00 -44.34 -21.85
N ALA A 158 -60.18 -43.21 -21.16
CA ALA A 158 -61.42 -42.42 -21.23
C ALA A 158 -61.64 -41.80 -22.62
N ALA A 159 -60.57 -41.32 -23.27
CA ALA A 159 -60.63 -40.80 -24.63
C ALA A 159 -60.86 -41.90 -25.66
N GLU A 160 -60.35 -43.11 -25.43
CA GLU A 160 -60.55 -44.28 -26.29
C GLU A 160 -61.98 -44.82 -26.18
N LYS A 161 -62.56 -44.85 -24.97
CA LYS A 161 -63.99 -45.16 -24.76
C LYS A 161 -64.95 -44.18 -25.44
N ALA A 162 -64.52 -42.93 -25.65
CA ALA A 162 -65.30 -41.94 -26.37
C ALA A 162 -65.19 -42.06 -27.91
N ARG A 163 -64.34 -42.96 -28.43
CA ARG A 163 -63.93 -42.97 -29.85
C ARG A 163 -64.56 -44.08 -30.72
N LEU A 164 -65.69 -44.71 -30.37
CA LEU A 164 -66.41 -45.63 -31.29
C LEU A 164 -67.94 -45.64 -31.05
N PRO A 165 -68.83 -45.67 -32.07
CA PRO A 165 -68.77 -45.05 -33.39
C PRO A 165 -70.00 -44.13 -33.62
N PHE A 166 -69.83 -42.81 -33.64
CA PHE A 166 -70.88 -41.88 -34.12
C PHE A 166 -70.69 -41.61 -35.61
N ALA A 167 -71.31 -42.44 -36.44
CA ALA A 167 -71.49 -42.17 -37.85
C ALA A 167 -72.99 -42.01 -38.14
N LYS A 168 -73.42 -40.76 -38.30
CA LYS A 168 -74.52 -40.27 -39.17
C LYS A 168 -75.06 -38.96 -38.61
N ASN A 169 -74.37 -37.85 -38.84
CA ASN A 169 -75.00 -36.53 -38.91
C ASN A 169 -74.19 -35.62 -39.84
N THR A 170 -74.84 -34.99 -40.80
CA THR A 170 -74.23 -34.04 -41.75
C THR A 170 -73.67 -32.79 -41.06
N GLY A 171 -74.11 -32.49 -39.83
CA GLY A 171 -73.50 -31.48 -38.96
C GLY A 171 -72.07 -31.80 -38.55
N ASP A 172 -71.73 -33.09 -38.37
CA ASP A 172 -70.37 -33.50 -38.02
C ASP A 172 -69.39 -33.27 -39.17
N ARG A 173 -69.82 -33.40 -40.44
CA ARG A 173 -68.95 -33.08 -41.59
C ARG A 173 -68.53 -31.61 -41.62
N LEU A 174 -69.44 -30.71 -41.28
CA LEU A 174 -69.13 -29.27 -41.17
C LEU A 174 -68.27 -28.98 -39.93
N ALA A 175 -68.52 -29.69 -38.81
CA ALA A 175 -67.66 -29.62 -37.63
C ALA A 175 -66.25 -30.16 -37.92
N PHE A 176 -66.10 -31.25 -38.67
CA PHE A 176 -64.82 -31.81 -39.10
C PHE A 176 -64.11 -30.89 -40.10
N GLN A 177 -64.81 -30.27 -41.04
CA GLN A 177 -64.19 -29.27 -41.93
C GLN A 177 -63.76 -28.01 -41.18
N THR A 178 -64.54 -27.59 -40.19
CA THR A 178 -64.16 -26.46 -39.32
C THR A 178 -62.96 -26.85 -38.46
N LEU A 179 -62.94 -28.07 -37.91
CA LEU A 179 -61.83 -28.62 -37.14
C LEU A 179 -60.56 -28.73 -38.00
N GLU A 180 -60.66 -29.25 -39.22
CA GLU A 180 -59.56 -29.37 -40.18
C GLU A 180 -59.03 -27.99 -40.58
N LYS A 181 -59.91 -27.01 -40.80
CA LYS A 181 -59.51 -25.63 -41.04
C LYS A 181 -58.83 -25.00 -39.83
N THR A 182 -59.31 -25.26 -38.61
CA THR A 182 -58.66 -24.78 -37.39
C THR A 182 -57.36 -25.52 -37.12
N MET A 183 -57.24 -26.80 -37.45
CA MET A 183 -56.03 -27.58 -37.29
C MET A 183 -54.96 -27.10 -38.28
N ASN A 184 -55.33 -26.84 -39.54
CA ASN A 184 -54.42 -26.22 -40.51
C ASN A 184 -54.02 -24.80 -40.07
N ALA A 185 -54.95 -24.00 -39.54
CA ALA A 185 -54.61 -22.67 -39.01
C ALA A 185 -53.70 -22.74 -37.77
N VAL A 186 -53.84 -23.77 -36.92
CA VAL A 186 -52.95 -24.01 -35.78
C VAL A 186 -51.59 -24.50 -36.25
N VAL A 187 -51.53 -25.36 -37.28
CA VAL A 187 -50.26 -25.80 -37.88
C VAL A 187 -49.53 -24.61 -38.52
N ASP A 188 -50.22 -23.79 -39.32
CA ASP A 188 -49.66 -22.57 -39.91
C ASP A 188 -49.20 -21.58 -38.82
N HIS A 189 -49.97 -21.46 -37.73
CA HIS A 189 -49.59 -20.61 -36.61
C HIS A 189 -48.39 -21.17 -35.84
N LEU A 190 -48.30 -22.48 -35.65
CA LEU A 190 -47.14 -23.13 -35.04
C LEU A 190 -45.89 -22.96 -35.90
N GLU A 191 -45.99 -23.12 -37.23
CA GLU A 191 -44.88 -22.89 -38.16
C GLU A 191 -44.45 -21.41 -38.18
N THR A 192 -45.41 -20.50 -38.09
CA THR A 192 -45.14 -19.05 -37.96
C THR A 192 -44.48 -18.72 -36.61
N VAL A 193 -44.95 -19.32 -35.51
CA VAL A 193 -44.38 -19.10 -34.18
C VAL A 193 -43.00 -19.71 -34.09
N ASP A 194 -42.77 -20.87 -34.68
CA ASP A 194 -41.46 -21.55 -34.69
C ASP A 194 -40.44 -20.74 -35.50
N SER A 195 -40.80 -20.28 -36.70
CA SER A 195 -39.93 -19.38 -37.48
C SER A 195 -39.67 -18.04 -36.80
N GLN A 196 -40.69 -17.44 -36.16
CA GLN A 196 -40.50 -16.24 -35.34
C GLN A 196 -39.61 -16.50 -34.13
N SER A 197 -39.74 -17.67 -33.50
CA SER A 197 -38.93 -18.06 -32.35
C SER A 197 -37.48 -18.27 -32.75
N GLU A 198 -37.21 -18.99 -33.85
CA GLU A 198 -35.87 -19.15 -34.42
C GLU A 198 -35.22 -17.81 -34.78
N GLN A 199 -35.98 -16.90 -35.39
CA GLN A 199 -35.50 -15.56 -35.70
C GLN A 199 -35.15 -14.76 -34.44
N LYS A 200 -35.98 -14.83 -33.39
CA LYS A 200 -35.70 -14.20 -32.10
C LYS A 200 -34.51 -14.83 -31.37
N PHE A 201 -34.31 -16.15 -31.49
CA PHE A 201 -33.12 -16.82 -30.97
C PHE A 201 -31.85 -16.43 -31.73
N ALA A 202 -31.93 -16.22 -33.05
CA ALA A 202 -30.81 -15.71 -33.83
C ALA A 202 -30.45 -14.27 -33.41
N GLU A 203 -31.44 -13.40 -33.24
CA GLU A 203 -31.26 -12.03 -32.72
C GLU A 203 -30.65 -12.05 -31.31
N MET A 204 -31.16 -12.89 -30.40
CA MET A 204 -30.60 -13.02 -29.05
C MET A 204 -29.15 -13.53 -29.06
N ARG A 205 -28.80 -14.49 -29.92
CA ARG A 205 -27.41 -14.95 -30.07
C ARG A 205 -26.49 -13.85 -30.57
N HIS A 206 -26.97 -13.04 -31.53
CA HIS A 206 -26.20 -11.89 -32.02
C HIS A 206 -25.97 -10.86 -30.91
N LEU A 207 -27.02 -10.49 -30.16
CA LEU A 207 -26.90 -9.55 -29.06
C LEU A 207 -25.99 -10.06 -27.93
N LEU A 208 -26.03 -11.38 -27.65
CA LEU A 208 -25.13 -11.99 -26.67
C LEU A 208 -23.67 -11.98 -27.15
N SER A 209 -23.40 -12.21 -28.44
CA SER A 209 -22.06 -12.10 -29.01
C SER A 209 -21.54 -10.67 -28.96
N GLU A 210 -22.38 -9.70 -29.33
CA GLU A 210 -22.02 -8.28 -29.30
C GLU A 210 -21.79 -7.78 -27.87
N LEU A 211 -22.58 -8.26 -26.91
CA LEU A 211 -22.36 -7.97 -25.49
C LEU A 211 -21.07 -8.63 -24.98
N ALA A 212 -20.78 -9.87 -25.37
CA ALA A 212 -19.55 -10.56 -25.01
C ALA A 212 -18.32 -9.81 -25.56
N ASP A 213 -18.33 -9.44 -26.83
CA ASP A 213 -17.25 -8.66 -27.47
C ASP A 213 -17.11 -7.29 -26.79
N ARG A 214 -18.21 -6.61 -26.46
CA ARG A 214 -18.17 -5.31 -25.79
C ARG A 214 -17.63 -5.41 -24.37
N VAL A 215 -17.96 -6.48 -23.63
CA VAL A 215 -17.46 -6.73 -22.29
C VAL A 215 -15.96 -7.06 -22.34
N ASP A 216 -15.54 -7.93 -23.24
CA ASP A 216 -14.13 -8.32 -23.38
C ASP A 216 -13.26 -7.11 -23.76
N ASN A 217 -13.69 -6.32 -24.74
CA ASN A 217 -13.03 -5.06 -25.11
C ASN A 217 -13.02 -4.03 -23.96
N SER A 218 -14.09 -3.98 -23.15
CA SER A 218 -14.16 -3.07 -22.00
C SER A 218 -13.23 -3.51 -20.86
N GLU A 219 -13.06 -4.81 -20.63
CA GLU A 219 -12.15 -5.33 -19.62
C GLU A 219 -10.70 -5.15 -20.05
N GLU A 220 -10.39 -5.40 -21.33
CA GLU A 220 -9.06 -5.18 -21.89
C GLU A 220 -8.65 -3.70 -21.83
N SER A 221 -9.56 -2.78 -22.19
CA SER A 221 -9.31 -1.33 -22.05
C SER A 221 -9.05 -0.94 -20.60
N LYS A 222 -9.85 -1.42 -19.65
CA LYS A 222 -9.65 -1.13 -18.22
C LYS A 222 -8.32 -1.67 -17.70
N LYS A 223 -7.89 -2.84 -18.19
CA LYS A 223 -6.61 -3.44 -17.82
C LYS A 223 -5.44 -2.61 -18.36
N LEU A 224 -5.51 -2.15 -19.60
CA LEU A 224 -4.50 -1.25 -20.18
C LEU A 224 -4.42 0.09 -19.45
N ASP A 225 -5.58 0.67 -19.07
CA ASP A 225 -5.63 1.91 -18.30
C ASP A 225 -5.06 1.74 -16.88
N GLN A 226 -5.31 0.60 -16.23
CA GLN A 226 -4.69 0.27 -14.94
C GLN A 226 -3.18 0.13 -15.02
N GLU A 227 -2.65 -0.54 -16.05
CA GLU A 227 -1.20 -0.69 -16.23
C GLU A 227 -0.52 0.65 -16.54
N ARG A 228 -1.17 1.53 -17.31
CA ARG A 228 -0.70 2.91 -17.52
C ARG A 228 -0.72 3.71 -16.22
N ALA A 229 -1.82 3.67 -15.47
CA ALA A 229 -1.93 4.36 -14.19
C ALA A 229 -0.88 3.88 -13.17
N LYS A 230 -0.57 2.58 -13.13
CA LYS A 230 0.53 2.03 -12.31
C LYS A 230 1.90 2.54 -12.76
N THR A 231 2.13 2.62 -14.07
CA THR A 231 3.39 3.13 -14.64
C THR A 231 3.56 4.62 -14.32
N ASP A 232 2.50 5.41 -14.45
CA ASP A 232 2.51 6.84 -14.12
C ASP A 232 2.69 7.06 -12.61
N ALA A 233 2.04 6.26 -11.77
CA ALA A 233 2.24 6.29 -10.32
C ALA A 233 3.69 5.95 -9.95
N LEU A 234 4.26 4.91 -10.54
CA LEU A 234 5.68 4.57 -10.38
C LEU A 234 6.60 5.72 -10.82
N GLY A 235 6.34 6.31 -11.98
CA GLY A 235 7.07 7.48 -12.48
C GLY A 235 7.04 8.65 -11.49
N ASN A 236 5.87 8.97 -10.95
CA ASN A 236 5.70 10.02 -9.94
C ASN A 236 6.43 9.71 -8.63
N THR A 237 6.40 8.44 -8.17
CA THR A 237 7.15 8.05 -6.96
C THR A 237 8.66 8.13 -7.17
N LEU A 238 9.16 7.75 -8.34
CA LEU A 238 10.59 7.88 -8.68
C LEU A 238 11.00 9.34 -8.80
N GLN A 239 10.15 10.19 -9.38
CA GLN A 239 10.40 11.63 -9.45
C GLN A 239 10.45 12.25 -8.04
N ASN A 240 9.51 11.90 -7.16
CA ASN A 240 9.52 12.39 -5.78
C ASN A 240 10.72 11.86 -4.98
N LEU A 241 11.12 10.61 -5.19
CA LEU A 241 12.31 10.05 -4.56
C LEU A 241 13.58 10.76 -5.05
N SER A 242 13.67 11.06 -6.35
CA SER A 242 14.77 11.81 -6.95
C SER A 242 14.86 13.22 -6.35
N GLU A 243 13.73 13.91 -6.24
CA GLU A 243 13.66 15.26 -5.65
C GLU A 243 14.06 15.24 -4.16
N ARG A 244 13.54 14.28 -3.39
CA ARG A 244 13.94 14.09 -1.99
C ARG A 244 15.41 13.71 -1.86
N MET A 245 15.95 12.88 -2.75
CA MET A 245 17.38 12.56 -2.73
C MET A 245 18.23 13.80 -3.00
N ALA A 246 17.86 14.63 -4.00
CA ALA A 246 18.54 15.89 -4.27
C ALA A 246 18.49 16.84 -3.07
N GLU A 247 17.33 16.98 -2.41
CA GLU A 247 17.19 17.77 -1.19
C GLU A 247 18.05 17.21 -0.03
N THR A 248 18.08 15.89 0.16
CA THR A 248 18.90 15.26 1.21
C THR A 248 20.39 15.40 0.93
N GLU A 249 20.81 15.33 -0.33
CA GLU A 249 22.19 15.53 -0.74
C GLU A 249 22.61 16.99 -0.49
N GLN A 250 21.74 17.95 -0.81
CA GLN A 250 21.98 19.35 -0.54
C GLN A 250 22.02 19.66 0.97
N ALA A 251 21.12 19.08 1.75
CA ALA A 251 21.12 19.19 3.20
C ALA A 251 22.38 18.54 3.82
N LEU A 252 22.82 17.40 3.31
CA LEU A 252 24.04 16.72 3.73
C LEU A 252 25.28 17.56 3.39
N HIS A 253 25.35 18.15 2.20
CA HIS A 253 26.42 19.06 1.82
C HIS A 253 26.47 20.31 2.70
N ALA A 254 25.32 20.90 3.04
CA ALA A 254 25.26 22.03 3.96
C ALA A 254 25.67 21.65 5.39
N ALA A 255 25.23 20.49 5.88
CA ALA A 255 25.63 19.95 7.18
C ALA A 255 27.14 19.65 7.22
N HIS A 256 27.69 19.09 6.13
CA HIS A 256 29.11 18.81 6.03
C HIS A 256 29.94 20.10 5.95
N ALA A 257 29.52 21.09 5.15
CA ALA A 257 30.20 22.37 5.05
C ALA A 257 30.20 23.14 6.39
N SER A 258 29.08 23.11 7.13
CA SER A 258 29.01 23.73 8.46
C SER A 258 29.82 22.99 9.52
N ALA A 259 29.83 21.66 9.50
CA ALA A 259 30.70 20.85 10.37
C ALA A 259 32.19 21.07 10.06
N GLU A 260 32.56 21.15 8.78
CA GLU A 260 33.91 21.49 8.34
C GLU A 260 34.32 22.88 8.84
N GLN A 261 33.42 23.86 8.72
CA GLN A 261 33.66 25.22 9.15
C GLN A 261 33.79 25.33 10.67
N GLY A 262 32.91 24.66 11.44
CA GLY A 262 33.02 24.59 12.90
C GLY A 262 34.30 23.89 13.35
N ARG A 263 34.72 22.83 12.65
CA ARG A 263 35.99 22.16 12.91
C ARG A 263 37.18 23.07 12.58
N ARG A 264 37.13 23.81 11.47
CA ARG A 264 38.18 24.79 11.12
C ARG A 264 38.28 25.91 12.15
N GLN A 265 37.16 26.46 12.60
CA GLN A 265 37.13 27.48 13.65
C GLN A 265 37.67 26.95 14.98
N ALA A 266 37.27 25.75 15.40
CA ALA A 266 37.79 25.13 16.61
C ALA A 266 39.29 24.83 16.52
N VAL A 267 39.79 24.42 15.34
CA VAL A 267 41.21 24.24 15.09
C VAL A 267 41.94 25.59 15.12
N GLU A 268 41.38 26.63 14.53
CA GLU A 268 41.97 27.98 14.52
C GLU A 268 42.00 28.60 15.91
N GLU A 269 40.95 28.40 16.72
CA GLU A 269 40.89 28.83 18.12
C GLU A 269 41.88 28.04 18.99
N ALA A 270 41.98 26.72 18.80
CA ALA A 270 42.97 25.90 19.48
C ALA A 270 44.41 26.29 19.09
N VAL A 271 44.66 26.57 17.80
CA VAL A 271 45.94 27.05 17.30
C VAL A 271 46.25 28.44 17.86
N GLN A 272 45.27 29.32 18.00
CA GLN A 272 45.48 30.65 18.59
C GLN A 272 45.79 30.56 20.10
N ILE A 273 45.11 29.69 20.84
CA ILE A 273 45.36 29.43 22.26
C ILE A 273 46.75 28.82 22.44
N VAL A 274 47.09 27.83 21.61
CA VAL A 274 48.43 27.21 21.63
C VAL A 274 49.47 28.25 21.25
N SER A 275 49.30 29.02 20.18
CA SER A 275 50.24 30.06 19.73
C SER A 275 50.48 31.13 20.79
N ASN A 276 49.43 31.65 21.43
CA ASN A 276 49.55 32.62 22.52
C ASN A 276 50.29 32.03 23.74
N LYS A 277 50.13 30.73 24.02
CA LYS A 277 50.81 30.03 25.12
C LYS A 277 52.25 29.61 24.75
N LEU A 278 52.50 29.36 23.47
CA LEU A 278 53.78 28.95 22.90
C LEU A 278 54.73 30.15 22.71
N ASP A 279 54.22 31.33 22.38
CA ASP A 279 55.07 32.50 22.12
C ASP A 279 55.81 33.02 23.37
N SER A 280 55.30 32.73 24.58
CA SER A 280 55.91 33.17 25.85
C SER A 280 56.88 32.16 26.47
N ASP A 281 56.56 30.86 26.44
CA ASP A 281 57.37 29.82 27.10
C ASP A 281 58.19 28.94 26.13
N SER A 282 57.78 28.86 24.86
CA SER A 282 58.33 27.89 23.92
C SER A 282 59.53 28.38 23.13
N GLN A 283 59.60 29.67 22.76
CA GLN A 283 60.75 30.19 21.99
C GLN A 283 62.08 29.98 22.75
N ARG A 284 62.04 29.99 24.09
CA ARG A 284 63.23 29.83 24.95
C ARG A 284 63.55 28.37 25.27
N ALA A 285 62.54 27.51 25.37
CA ALA A 285 62.70 26.08 25.64
C ALA A 285 62.97 25.26 24.36
N GLN A 286 62.27 25.54 23.25
CA GLN A 286 62.44 24.83 21.98
C GLN A 286 63.81 25.07 21.34
N MET A 287 64.41 26.26 21.45
CA MET A 287 65.77 26.46 20.94
C MET A 287 66.81 25.58 21.65
N ALA A 288 66.66 25.39 22.97
CA ALA A 288 67.56 24.53 23.76
C ALA A 288 67.29 23.04 23.54
N GLU A 289 66.02 22.64 23.43
CA GLU A 289 65.63 21.25 23.21
C GLU A 289 65.91 20.80 21.78
N LEU A 290 65.70 21.66 20.77
CA LEU A 290 66.01 21.37 19.36
C LEU A 290 67.51 21.23 19.15
N GLN A 291 68.34 22.04 19.80
CA GLN A 291 69.80 21.90 19.77
C GLN A 291 70.24 20.56 20.39
N THR A 292 69.63 20.15 21.49
CA THR A 292 69.91 18.87 22.17
C THR A 292 69.41 17.67 21.35
N ALA A 293 68.24 17.80 20.72
CA ALA A 293 67.64 16.76 19.88
C ALA A 293 68.42 16.56 18.58
N ILE A 294 68.94 17.64 17.98
CA ILE A 294 69.83 17.57 16.80
C ILE A 294 71.14 16.88 17.16
N GLU A 295 71.78 17.23 18.27
CA GLU A 295 73.01 16.55 18.75
C GLU A 295 72.75 15.05 18.97
N LYS A 296 71.63 14.71 19.62
CA LYS A 296 71.23 13.33 19.88
C LYS A 296 70.87 12.58 18.60
N MET A 297 70.22 13.24 17.63
CA MET A 297 69.90 12.65 16.33
C MET A 297 71.17 12.41 15.53
N ASN A 298 72.11 13.35 15.52
CA ASN A 298 73.40 13.20 14.84
C ASN A 298 74.18 12.01 15.41
N SER A 299 74.27 11.91 16.75
CA SER A 299 74.93 10.76 17.40
C SER A 299 74.24 9.41 17.12
N ARG A 300 72.90 9.39 16.97
CA ARG A 300 72.15 8.18 16.60
C ARG A 300 72.33 7.81 15.14
N ILE A 301 72.42 8.80 14.25
CA ILE A 301 72.70 8.58 12.84
C ILE A 301 74.11 8.03 12.69
N ASP A 302 75.11 8.63 13.33
CA ASP A 302 76.50 8.14 13.33
C ASP A 302 76.57 6.69 13.87
N HIS A 303 75.83 6.38 14.94
CA HIS A 303 75.77 5.04 15.51
C HIS A 303 75.05 4.05 14.58
N SER A 304 73.94 4.45 13.95
CA SER A 304 73.19 3.64 12.98
C SER A 304 74.00 3.40 11.71
N GLU A 305 74.77 4.39 11.26
CA GLU A 305 75.64 4.28 10.10
C GLU A 305 76.83 3.36 10.40
N ALA A 306 77.44 3.48 11.58
CA ALA A 306 78.47 2.54 12.05
C ALA A 306 77.93 1.10 12.17
N GLN A 307 76.71 0.93 12.69
CA GLN A 307 76.05 -0.36 12.80
C GLN A 307 75.70 -0.95 11.41
N SER A 308 75.25 -0.11 10.48
CA SER A 308 74.93 -0.51 9.11
C SER A 308 76.19 -0.89 8.34
N ALA A 309 77.27 -0.13 8.46
CA ALA A 309 78.58 -0.47 7.89
C ALA A 309 79.10 -1.80 8.44
N HIS A 310 78.90 -2.06 9.73
CA HIS A 310 79.26 -3.34 10.35
C HIS A 310 78.39 -4.51 9.85
N ALA A 311 77.08 -4.30 9.68
CA ALA A 311 76.17 -5.30 9.13
C ALA A 311 76.49 -5.62 7.66
N ILE A 312 76.78 -4.59 6.85
CA ILE A 312 77.20 -4.75 5.45
C ILE A 312 78.51 -5.54 5.39
N LYS A 313 79.51 -5.20 6.19
CA LYS A 313 80.78 -5.95 6.24
C LYS A 313 80.57 -7.42 6.65
N THR A 314 79.65 -7.67 7.58
CA THR A 314 79.30 -9.03 8.01
C THR A 314 78.56 -9.79 6.89
N LEU A 315 77.65 -9.12 6.18
CA LEU A 315 76.95 -9.67 5.03
C LEU A 315 77.93 -9.99 3.90
N GLU A 316 78.84 -9.09 3.56
CA GLU A 316 79.91 -9.32 2.58
C GLU A 316 80.72 -10.56 2.96
N GLY A 317 81.15 -10.68 4.22
CA GLY A 317 81.85 -11.89 4.70
C GLY A 317 81.01 -13.16 4.57
N SER A 318 79.71 -13.09 4.89
CA SER A 318 78.81 -14.24 4.75
C SER A 318 78.53 -14.60 3.29
N LEU A 319 78.48 -13.61 2.40
CA LEU A 319 78.18 -13.78 0.98
C LEU A 319 79.42 -14.30 0.25
N THR A 320 80.62 -13.82 0.61
CA THR A 320 81.89 -14.42 0.17
C THR A 320 81.98 -15.87 0.65
N ALA A 321 81.69 -16.16 1.93
CA ALA A 321 81.69 -17.53 2.43
C ALA A 321 80.62 -18.42 1.77
N PHE A 322 79.47 -17.85 1.39
CA PHE A 322 78.41 -18.55 0.67
C PHE A 322 78.78 -18.81 -0.79
N VAL A 323 79.42 -17.85 -1.47
CA VAL A 323 79.94 -18.00 -2.84
C VAL A 323 81.07 -19.03 -2.84
N ASP A 324 82.01 -18.96 -1.90
CA ASP A 324 83.06 -19.97 -1.73
C ASP A 324 82.47 -21.36 -1.48
N ARG A 325 81.38 -21.44 -0.70
CA ARG A 325 80.65 -22.70 -0.47
C ARG A 325 79.88 -23.17 -1.71
N LEU A 326 79.24 -22.28 -2.48
CA LEU A 326 78.60 -22.63 -3.75
C LEU A 326 79.61 -23.11 -4.80
N GLU A 327 80.81 -22.51 -4.80
CA GLU A 327 81.89 -22.87 -5.72
C GLU A 327 82.57 -24.19 -5.31
N GLN A 328 82.75 -24.43 -4.00
CA GLN A 328 83.30 -25.69 -3.48
C GLN A 328 82.30 -26.85 -3.47
N THR A 329 81.00 -26.57 -3.39
CA THR A 329 79.95 -27.59 -3.27
C THR A 329 79.00 -27.46 -4.47
N GLN A 330 79.24 -28.25 -5.51
CA GLN A 330 78.36 -28.43 -6.66
C GLN A 330 77.08 -29.18 -6.24
N VAL A 331 76.26 -28.58 -5.37
CA VAL A 331 75.10 -29.19 -4.71
C VAL A 331 73.84 -28.89 -5.53
N ARG A 332 73.09 -29.96 -5.83
CA ARG A 332 71.82 -29.92 -6.58
C ARG A 332 70.75 -29.15 -5.77
N ALA A 333 69.89 -28.43 -6.49
CA ALA A 333 68.92 -27.47 -5.97
C ALA A 333 67.88 -28.00 -4.95
N ASP A 334 67.82 -29.32 -4.70
CA ASP A 334 66.79 -29.93 -3.85
C ASP A 334 67.06 -29.80 -2.34
N ASP A 335 68.30 -29.57 -1.91
CA ASP A 335 68.65 -29.47 -0.47
C ASP A 335 68.64 -28.02 0.09
N ILE A 336 68.53 -27.01 -0.79
CA ILE A 336 68.68 -25.59 -0.40
C ILE A 336 67.38 -25.01 0.17
N VAL A 337 66.23 -25.43 -0.37
CA VAL A 337 64.91 -24.88 -0.02
C VAL A 337 64.56 -25.06 1.47
N PRO A 338 64.72 -26.24 2.10
CA PRO A 338 64.37 -26.39 3.52
C PRO A 338 65.31 -25.58 4.45
N GLN A 339 66.58 -25.42 4.09
CA GLN A 339 67.55 -24.70 4.92
C GLN A 339 67.39 -23.17 4.83
N VAL A 340 66.99 -22.66 3.67
CA VAL A 340 66.64 -21.24 3.49
C VAL A 340 65.34 -20.91 4.23
N MET A 341 64.37 -21.82 4.24
CA MET A 341 63.13 -21.63 5.02
C MET A 341 63.40 -21.61 6.53
N ASP A 342 64.25 -22.49 7.05
CA ASP A 342 64.63 -22.50 8.48
C ASP A 342 65.36 -21.20 8.90
N GLN A 343 66.24 -20.67 8.03
CA GLN A 343 66.87 -19.36 8.27
C GLN A 343 65.89 -18.18 8.19
N LEU A 344 64.88 -18.26 7.33
CA LEU A 344 63.85 -17.23 7.21
C LEU A 344 62.95 -17.23 8.46
N ASP A 345 62.54 -18.39 8.95
CA ASP A 345 61.74 -18.51 10.17
C ASP A 345 62.48 -17.96 11.39
N GLY A 346 63.76 -18.32 11.56
CA GLY A 346 64.58 -17.78 12.67
C GLY A 346 64.75 -16.26 12.61
N ARG A 347 64.83 -15.67 11.41
CA ARG A 347 64.88 -14.20 11.25
C ARG A 347 63.52 -13.54 11.48
N LEU A 348 62.43 -14.18 11.07
CA LEU A 348 61.07 -13.68 11.28
C LEU A 348 60.75 -13.64 12.78
N GLU A 349 61.11 -14.69 13.52
CA GLU A 349 60.95 -14.76 14.97
C GLU A 349 61.78 -13.68 15.69
N GLN A 350 62.99 -13.40 15.20
CA GLN A 350 63.84 -12.33 15.73
C GLN A 350 63.26 -10.93 15.48
N VAL A 351 62.59 -10.72 14.34
CA VAL A 351 61.89 -9.46 14.03
C VAL A 351 60.64 -9.31 14.90
N VAL A 352 59.85 -10.37 15.06
CA VAL A 352 58.66 -10.38 15.92
C VAL A 352 59.04 -10.05 17.36
N SER A 353 60.06 -10.70 17.91
CA SER A 353 60.57 -10.41 19.27
C SER A 353 61.00 -8.94 19.41
N ARG A 354 61.69 -8.37 18.43
CA ARG A 354 62.10 -6.95 18.46
C ARG A 354 60.92 -6.00 18.40
N VAL A 355 59.89 -6.33 17.61
CA VAL A 355 58.67 -5.52 17.52
C VAL A 355 57.93 -5.55 18.86
N THR A 356 57.76 -6.73 19.47
CA THR A 356 57.13 -6.87 20.79
C THR A 356 57.92 -6.16 21.90
N ASP A 357 59.24 -6.24 21.88
CA ASP A 357 60.09 -5.50 22.82
C ASP A 357 59.97 -3.97 22.62
N SER A 358 59.85 -3.52 21.37
CA SER A 358 59.66 -2.10 21.06
C SER A 358 58.29 -1.59 21.51
N GLU A 359 57.25 -2.42 21.39
CA GLU A 359 55.90 -2.12 21.84
C GLU A 359 55.82 -2.08 23.38
N THR A 360 56.49 -3.01 24.05
CA THR A 360 56.59 -3.02 25.52
C THR A 360 57.28 -1.77 26.04
N ARG A 361 58.39 -1.35 25.42
CA ARG A 361 59.07 -0.10 25.78
C ARG A 361 58.22 1.14 25.49
N ALA A 362 57.45 1.15 24.40
CA ALA A 362 56.53 2.23 24.11
C ALA A 362 55.45 2.36 25.20
N LEU A 363 54.89 1.23 25.66
CA LEU A 363 53.92 1.20 26.75
C LEU A 363 54.51 1.67 28.09
N GLU A 364 55.73 1.25 28.42
CA GLU A 364 56.44 1.72 29.63
C GLU A 364 56.69 3.24 29.59
N THR A 365 57.07 3.78 28.43
CA THR A 365 57.24 5.23 28.28
C THR A 365 55.93 5.99 28.42
N ALA A 366 54.83 5.46 27.90
CA ALA A 366 53.50 6.07 28.06
C ALA A 366 53.07 6.09 29.54
N SER A 367 53.26 5.00 30.28
CA SER A 367 52.96 4.93 31.71
C SER A 367 53.82 5.88 32.55
N SER A 368 55.11 6.02 32.21
CA SER A 368 56.01 6.98 32.87
C SER A 368 55.57 8.44 32.65
N VAL A 369 55.11 8.76 31.44
CA VAL A 369 54.54 10.08 31.12
C VAL A 369 53.26 10.35 31.93
N GLU A 370 52.38 9.37 32.09
CA GLU A 370 51.18 9.52 32.92
C GLU A 370 51.52 9.77 34.40
N GLN A 371 52.51 9.08 34.96
CA GLN A 371 52.97 9.32 36.33
C GLN A 371 53.57 10.72 36.52
N ALA A 372 54.35 11.21 35.55
CA ALA A 372 54.91 12.56 35.58
C ALA A 372 53.83 13.64 35.48
N LEU A 373 52.78 13.42 34.68
CA LEU A 373 51.63 14.32 34.59
C LEU A 373 50.82 14.33 35.90
N SER A 374 50.63 13.17 36.53
CA SER A 374 49.94 13.07 37.82
C SER A 374 50.69 13.76 38.96
N SER A 375 52.03 13.68 39.00
CA SER A 375 52.82 14.35 40.04
C SER A 375 52.82 15.87 39.87
N LEU A 376 52.89 16.36 38.63
CA LEU A 376 52.75 17.79 38.31
C LEU A 376 51.38 18.33 38.77
N ALA A 377 50.30 17.59 38.47
CA ALA A 377 48.95 17.96 38.89
C ALA A 377 48.80 18.03 40.43
N GLN A 378 49.45 17.13 41.18
CA GLN A 378 49.47 17.17 42.65
C GLN A 378 50.26 18.38 43.18
N THR A 379 51.40 18.70 42.58
CA THR A 379 52.20 19.86 43.00
C THR A 379 51.48 21.20 42.78
N MET A 380 50.67 21.32 41.74
CA MET A 380 49.89 22.53 41.47
C MET A 380 48.69 22.72 42.40
N ASN A 381 48.20 21.65 43.04
CA ASN A 381 47.03 21.71 43.94
C ASN A 381 47.42 21.94 45.42
N ALA A 382 48.72 21.99 45.72
CA ALA A 382 49.28 22.19 47.06
C ALA A 382 49.78 23.63 47.30
N THR A 383 49.77 24.48 46.28
CA THR A 383 50.01 25.94 46.31
C THR A 383 48.72 26.67 46.07
#